data_AF-A0A0R2DL27-F1
#
_entry.id   AF-A0A0R2DL27-F1
#
_cell.length_a   1.000
_cell.length_b   1.000
_cell.length_c   1.000
_cell.angle_alpha   90.00
_cell.angle_beta   90.00
_cell.angle_gamma   90.00
#
_symmetry.space_group_name_H-M   'P 1'
#
loop_
_entity.id
_entity.type
_entity.pdbx_description
1 polymer ?
#
loop_
_entity_poly.entity_id
_entity_poly.type
_entity_poly.pdbx_seq_one_letter_code
_entity_poly.pdbx_strand_id
1 'polypeptide(L)'
;MLSVFVAWLGLMSSLDKELTFASYIICNFVVLLGIFGYIAIKVYRLKLDQVEVYNDTQYGQLMRKSKKSFVLGGLFFFVGTRVLSIIMNLVDAKNQLSLMDLVLSPKDNIQMLISTALFIIFMYILTKARIKKDE
;
A
#
# COMPACT_ATOMS: atom_id res chain seq x y z
N MET A 1 16.56 10.00 -25.61
CA MET A 1 15.80 10.33 -24.38
C MET A 1 15.31 11.78 -24.38
N LEU A 2 16.16 12.77 -24.67
CA LEU A 2 15.75 14.18 -24.71
C LEU A 2 14.61 14.47 -25.71
N SER A 3 14.64 13.83 -26.88
CA SER A 3 13.61 13.98 -27.93
C SER A 3 12.24 13.43 -27.53
N VAL A 4 12.19 12.37 -26.73
CA VAL A 4 10.94 11.81 -26.19
C VAL A 4 10.37 12.72 -25.10
N PHE A 5 11.24 13.29 -24.26
CA PHE A 5 10.85 14.24 -23.21
C PHE A 5 10.31 15.56 -23.80
N VAL A 6 10.93 16.06 -24.88
CA VAL A 6 10.47 17.27 -25.59
C VAL A 6 9.17 17.02 -26.35
N ALA A 7 9.00 15.85 -26.98
CA ALA A 7 7.72 15.47 -27.61
C ALA A 7 6.59 15.29 -26.57
N TRP A 8 6.92 14.76 -25.39
CA TRP A 8 5.98 14.63 -24.27
C TRP A 8 5.58 15.98 -23.68
N LEU A 9 6.52 16.92 -23.53
CA LEU A 9 6.25 18.31 -23.14
C LEU A 9 5.42 19.06 -24.21
N GLY A 10 5.67 18.81 -25.49
CA GLY A 10 4.90 19.36 -26.60
C GLY A 10 3.42 18.93 -26.56
N LEU A 11 3.16 17.64 -26.32
CA LEU A 11 1.81 17.09 -26.12
C LEU A 11 1.13 17.61 -24.85
N MET A 12 1.91 17.88 -23.78
CA MET A 12 1.41 18.43 -22.52
C MET A 12 0.99 19.90 -22.61
N SER A 13 1.51 20.67 -23.57
CA SER A 13 1.16 22.08 -23.71
C SER A 13 -0.29 22.33 -24.16
N SER A 14 -0.95 21.31 -24.71
CA SER A 14 -2.37 21.32 -25.09
C SER A 14 -3.29 20.61 -24.11
N LEU A 15 -2.76 20.02 -23.03
CA LEU A 15 -3.52 19.27 -22.03
C LEU A 15 -3.86 20.16 -20.84
N ASP A 16 -4.99 19.85 -20.20
CA ASP A 16 -5.45 20.55 -19.00
C ASP A 16 -4.35 20.52 -17.92
N LYS A 17 -4.10 21.67 -17.25
CA LYS A 17 -3.00 21.82 -16.28
C LYS A 17 -3.13 20.81 -15.14
N GLU A 18 -4.36 20.47 -14.76
CA GLU A 18 -4.64 19.45 -13.75
C GLU A 18 -4.22 18.05 -14.21
N LEU A 19 -4.44 17.73 -15.49
CA LEU A 19 -4.06 16.45 -16.09
C LEU A 19 -2.54 16.32 -16.23
N THR A 20 -1.86 17.40 -16.58
CA THR A 20 -0.38 17.45 -16.60
C THR A 20 0.19 17.21 -15.21
N PHE A 21 -0.35 17.89 -14.18
CA PHE A 21 0.10 17.71 -12.81
C PHE A 21 -0.15 16.30 -12.28
N ALA A 22 -1.34 15.75 -12.53
CA ALA A 22 -1.69 14.37 -12.18
C ALA A 22 -0.76 13.35 -12.84
N SER A 23 -0.47 13.50 -14.14
CA SER A 23 0.43 12.62 -14.87
C SER A 23 1.86 12.63 -14.30
N TYR A 24 2.35 13.81 -13.91
CA TYR A 24 3.67 13.95 -13.29
C TYR A 24 3.74 13.24 -11.93
N ILE A 25 2.71 13.39 -11.08
CA ILE A 25 2.63 12.68 -9.80
C ILE A 25 2.63 11.17 -10.03
N ILE A 26 1.83 10.68 -10.99
CA ILE A 26 1.74 9.24 -11.30
C ILE A 26 3.09 8.71 -11.78
N CYS A 27 3.77 9.39 -12.70
CA CYS A 27 5.09 8.98 -13.17
C CYS A 27 6.11 8.89 -12.01
N ASN A 28 6.15 9.87 -11.12
CA ASN A 28 7.04 9.83 -9.95
C ASN A 28 6.68 8.68 -9.00
N PHE A 29 5.39 8.44 -8.78
CA PHE A 29 4.93 7.33 -7.95
C PHE A 29 5.34 5.97 -8.54
N VAL A 30 5.23 5.80 -9.86
CA VAL A 30 5.68 4.58 -10.56
C VAL A 30 7.19 4.36 -10.41
N VAL A 31 7.99 5.42 -10.55
CA VAL A 31 9.45 5.32 -10.35
C VAL A 31 9.78 4.92 -8.91
N LEU A 32 9.13 5.54 -7.92
CA LEU A 32 9.30 5.17 -6.51
C LEU A 32 8.92 3.71 -6.26
N LEU A 33 7.79 3.25 -6.81
CA LEU A 33 7.38 1.84 -6.71
C LEU A 33 8.41 0.90 -7.33
N GLY A 34 9.02 1.27 -8.46
CA GLY A 34 10.10 0.50 -9.08
C GLY A 34 11.33 0.38 -8.18
N ILE A 35 11.75 1.49 -7.57
CA ILE A 35 12.89 1.51 -6.62
C ILE A 35 12.58 0.66 -5.39
N PHE A 36 11.41 0.85 -4.76
CA PHE A 36 11.02 0.06 -3.59
C PHE A 36 10.87 -1.43 -3.92
N GLY A 37 10.31 -1.76 -5.08
CA GLY A 37 10.20 -3.14 -5.55
C GLY A 37 11.57 -3.80 -5.75
N TYR A 38 12.52 -3.10 -6.36
CA TYR A 38 13.89 -3.60 -6.50
C TYR A 38 14.56 -3.85 -5.14
N ILE A 39 14.44 -2.90 -4.21
CA ILE A 39 14.97 -3.04 -2.85
C ILE A 39 14.33 -4.25 -2.16
N ALA A 40 13.01 -4.39 -2.22
CA ALA A 40 12.29 -5.51 -1.61
C ALA A 40 12.74 -6.87 -2.18
N ILE A 41 12.90 -6.98 -3.50
CA ILE A 41 13.40 -8.21 -4.14
C ILE A 41 14.83 -8.52 -3.69
N LYS A 42 15.71 -7.51 -3.60
CA LYS A 42 17.08 -7.69 -3.12
C LYS A 42 17.13 -8.13 -1.67
N VAL A 43 16.37 -7.49 -0.79
CA VAL A 43 16.24 -7.86 0.63
C VAL A 43 15.76 -9.30 0.78
N TYR A 44 14.74 -9.69 0.01
CA TYR A 44 14.22 -11.07 0.01
C TYR A 44 15.26 -12.08 -0.48
N ARG A 45 15.89 -11.84 -1.63
CA ARG A 45 16.90 -12.75 -2.21
C ARG A 45 18.13 -12.94 -1.31
N LEU A 46 18.56 -11.86 -0.66
CA LEU A 46 19.70 -11.88 0.25
C LEU A 46 19.33 -12.41 1.64
N LYS A 47 18.06 -12.78 1.88
CA LYS A 47 17.57 -13.27 3.17
C LYS A 47 17.86 -12.32 4.34
N LEU A 48 18.05 -11.02 4.06
CA LEU A 48 18.43 -10.01 5.06
C LEU A 48 17.31 -9.77 6.08
N ASP A 49 16.10 -10.20 5.77
CA ASP A 49 14.89 -10.06 6.59
C ASP A 49 14.45 -11.41 7.17
N GLN A 50 15.33 -12.42 7.18
CA GLN A 50 15.06 -13.69 7.85
C GLN A 50 15.45 -13.59 9.33
N VAL A 51 14.58 -14.10 10.20
CA VAL A 51 14.83 -14.21 11.64
C VAL A 51 14.97 -15.69 11.98
N GLU A 52 16.17 -16.09 12.37
CA GLU A 52 16.43 -17.46 12.84
C GLU A 52 15.94 -17.61 14.28
N VAL A 53 15.26 -18.72 14.53
CA VAL A 53 14.67 -19.02 15.84
C VAL A 53 15.02 -20.46 16.22
N TYR A 54 15.58 -20.63 17.42
CA TYR A 54 16.20 -21.88 17.86
C TYR A 54 15.27 -22.78 18.68
N ASN A 55 14.10 -22.28 19.10
CA ASN A 55 13.11 -23.08 19.84
C ASN A 55 11.66 -22.63 19.61
N ASP A 56 10.72 -23.55 19.86
CA ASP A 56 9.28 -23.32 19.66
C ASP A 56 8.71 -22.20 20.54
N THR A 57 9.30 -22.00 21.72
CA THR A 57 8.88 -20.95 22.65
C THR A 57 9.17 -19.55 22.09
N GLN A 58 10.37 -19.33 21.54
CA GLN A 58 10.74 -18.07 20.89
C GLN A 58 9.89 -17.82 19.64
N TYR A 59 9.61 -18.88 18.85
CA TYR A 59 8.75 -18.77 17.68
C TYR A 59 7.34 -18.31 18.06
N GLY A 60 6.76 -18.93 19.09
CA GLY A 60 5.44 -18.57 19.61
C GLY A 60 5.37 -17.14 20.15
N GLN A 61 6.40 -16.70 20.89
CA GLN A 61 6.48 -15.34 21.42
C GLN A 61 6.59 -14.29 20.30
N LEU A 62 7.47 -14.52 19.33
CA LEU A 62 7.66 -13.63 18.18
C LEU A 62 6.37 -13.53 17.37
N MET A 63 5.73 -14.66 17.07
CA MET A 63 4.47 -14.68 16.34
C MET A 63 3.34 -13.96 17.10
N ARG A 64 3.27 -14.12 18.42
CA ARG A 64 2.28 -13.43 19.26
C ARG A 64 2.51 -11.90 19.29
N LYS A 65 3.76 -11.46 19.32
CA LYS A 65 4.12 -10.03 19.23
C LYS A 65 3.74 -9.48 17.85
N SER A 66 4.09 -10.19 16.78
CA SER A 66 3.81 -9.76 15.41
C SER A 66 2.30 -9.74 15.10
N LYS A 67 1.50 -10.68 15.63
CA LYS A 67 0.03 -10.63 15.52
C LYS A 67 -0.57 -9.31 16.00
N LYS A 68 -0.12 -8.81 17.16
CA LYS A 68 -0.57 -7.49 17.67
C LYS A 68 -0.19 -6.37 16.70
N SER A 69 1.02 -6.43 16.15
CA SER A 69 1.50 -5.48 15.15
C SER A 69 0.70 -5.52 13.86
N PHE A 70 0.24 -6.70 13.41
CA PHE A 70 -0.58 -6.83 12.20
C PHE A 70 -1.97 -6.25 12.39
N VAL A 71 -2.59 -6.48 13.55
CA VAL A 71 -3.90 -5.90 13.88
C VAL A 71 -3.80 -4.37 13.92
N LEU A 72 -2.78 -3.82 14.58
CA LEU A 72 -2.51 -2.38 14.58
C LEU A 72 -2.25 -1.85 13.17
N GLY A 73 -1.42 -2.52 12.38
CA GLY A 73 -1.14 -2.16 10.99
C GLY A 73 -2.39 -2.23 10.10
N GLY A 74 -3.25 -3.22 10.30
CA GLY A 74 -4.54 -3.34 9.63
C GLY A 74 -5.49 -2.19 9.99
N LEU A 75 -5.53 -1.77 11.26
CA LEU A 75 -6.31 -0.60 11.68
C LEU A 75 -5.79 0.68 11.00
N PHE A 76 -4.48 0.88 10.95
CA PHE A 76 -3.89 2.01 10.23
C PHE A 76 -4.17 1.95 8.72
N PHE A 77 -4.11 0.76 8.12
CA PHE A 77 -4.46 0.55 6.72
C PHE A 77 -5.92 0.88 6.46
N PHE A 78 -6.83 0.43 7.33
CA PHE A 78 -8.26 0.74 7.24
C PHE A 78 -8.53 2.24 7.31
N VAL A 79 -7.98 2.93 8.33
CA VAL A 79 -8.15 4.38 8.49
C VAL A 79 -7.51 5.14 7.33
N GLY A 80 -6.29 4.77 6.93
CA GLY A 80 -5.56 5.42 5.84
C GLY A 80 -6.28 5.29 4.50
N THR A 81 -6.77 4.08 4.17
CA THR A 81 -7.57 3.85 2.95
C THR A 81 -8.91 4.60 3.00
N ARG A 82 -9.51 4.76 4.19
CA ARG A 82 -10.73 5.57 4.35
C ARG A 82 -10.50 7.04 4.07
N VAL A 83 -9.44 7.61 4.65
CA VAL A 83 -9.06 9.01 4.40
C VAL A 83 -8.76 9.23 2.92
N LEU A 84 -8.02 8.31 2.29
CA LEU A 84 -7.72 8.38 0.85
C LEU A 84 -8.99 8.33 0.00
N SER A 85 -9.93 7.44 0.31
CA SER A 85 -11.21 7.34 -0.38
C SER A 85 -12.05 8.62 -0.24
N ILE A 86 -12.05 9.26 0.93
CA ILE A 86 -12.73 10.54 1.13
C ILE A 86 -12.07 11.64 0.29
N ILE A 87 -10.74 11.73 0.30
CA ILE A 87 -10.00 12.72 -0.51
C ILE A 87 -10.27 12.52 -2.01
N MET A 88 -10.24 11.28 -2.49
CA MET A 88 -10.52 10.99 -3.91
C MET A 88 -11.94 11.39 -4.32
N ASN A 89 -12.94 11.18 -3.45
CA ASN A 89 -14.30 11.64 -3.73
C ASN A 89 -14.45 13.17 -3.67
N LEU A 90 -13.69 13.87 -2.82
CA LEU A 90 -13.69 15.35 -2.81
C LEU A 90 -13.06 15.95 -4.06
N VAL A 91 -12.11 15.25 -4.69
CA VAL A 91 -11.46 15.65 -5.94
C VAL A 91 -12.35 15.35 -7.15
N ASP A 92 -13.23 14.36 -7.08
CA ASP A 92 -14.13 13.99 -8.18
C ASP A 92 -15.39 14.90 -8.22
N ALA A 93 -15.31 15.97 -9.04
CA ALA A 93 -16.36 16.98 -9.16
C ALA A 93 -17.72 16.43 -9.64
N LYS A 94 -17.79 15.21 -10.19
CA LYS A 94 -19.03 14.58 -10.67
C LYS A 94 -19.78 13.73 -9.64
N ASN A 95 -19.13 13.35 -8.54
CA ASN A 95 -19.66 12.40 -7.57
C ASN A 95 -19.50 12.92 -6.13
N GLN A 96 -19.96 14.15 -5.88
CA GLN A 96 -20.02 14.72 -4.54
C GLN A 96 -21.16 14.09 -3.73
N LEU A 97 -20.98 12.83 -3.32
CA LEU A 97 -21.75 12.24 -2.24
C LEU A 97 -21.49 13.04 -0.95
N SER A 98 -22.53 13.24 -0.14
CA SER A 98 -22.38 13.85 1.19
C SER A 98 -21.31 13.10 1.97
N LEU A 99 -20.44 13.82 2.70
CA LEU A 99 -19.44 13.23 3.60
C LEU A 99 -20.07 12.19 4.55
N MET A 100 -21.32 12.42 4.96
CA MET A 100 -22.09 11.52 5.81
C MET A 100 -22.39 10.19 5.10
N ASP A 101 -22.84 10.24 3.83
CA ASP A 101 -23.14 9.06 3.01
C ASP A 101 -21.87 8.29 2.67
N LEU A 102 -20.76 9.02 2.47
CA LEU A 102 -19.46 8.44 2.17
C LEU A 102 -18.91 7.64 3.35
N VAL A 103 -19.09 8.13 4.57
CA VAL A 103 -18.66 7.47 5.82
C VAL A 103 -19.60 6.33 6.21
N LEU A 104 -20.92 6.51 6.03
CA LEU A 104 -21.94 5.54 6.43
C LEU A 104 -22.25 4.49 5.36
N SER A 105 -21.76 4.64 4.13
CA SER A 105 -21.95 3.69 3.02
C SER A 105 -21.61 2.25 3.47
N PRO A 106 -22.62 1.37 3.60
CA PRO A 106 -22.40 0.00 4.08
C PRO A 106 -21.53 -0.81 3.12
N LYS A 107 -21.68 -0.56 1.81
CA LYS A 107 -20.93 -1.25 0.76
C LYS A 107 -19.44 -0.94 0.86
N ASP A 108 -19.08 0.34 1.01
CA ASP A 108 -17.68 0.76 1.08
C ASP A 108 -17.04 0.30 2.38
N ASN A 109 -17.78 0.35 3.48
CA ASN A 109 -17.33 -0.17 4.77
C ASN A 109 -17.06 -1.67 4.70
N ILE A 110 -17.94 -2.47 4.09
CA ILE A 110 -17.74 -3.92 3.90
C ILE A 110 -16.51 -4.19 3.02
N GLN A 111 -16.40 -3.49 1.88
CA GLN A 111 -15.27 -3.65 0.97
C GLN A 111 -13.94 -3.36 1.67
N MET A 112 -13.86 -2.27 2.43
CA MET A 112 -12.66 -1.90 3.18
C MET A 112 -12.34 -2.87 4.31
N LEU A 113 -13.37 -3.43 4.96
CA LEU A 113 -13.20 -4.47 5.99
C LEU A 113 -12.60 -5.74 5.39
N ILE A 114 -13.07 -6.15 4.21
CA ILE A 114 -12.51 -7.27 3.43
C ILE A 114 -11.05 -6.96 3.04
N SER A 115 -10.77 -5.78 2.48
CA SER A 115 -9.41 -5.39 2.11
C SER A 115 -8.45 -5.39 3.31
N THR A 116 -8.94 -4.94 4.47
CA THR A 116 -8.15 -4.93 5.72
C THR A 116 -7.90 -6.34 6.23
N ALA A 117 -8.91 -7.21 6.20
CA ALA A 117 -8.75 -8.61 6.58
C ALA A 117 -7.72 -9.31 5.67
N LEU A 118 -7.78 -9.10 4.36
CA LEU A 118 -6.80 -9.61 3.41
C LEU A 118 -5.40 -9.08 3.69
N PHE A 119 -5.26 -7.79 4.00
CA PHE A 119 -3.98 -7.19 4.38
C PHE A 119 -3.38 -7.87 5.64
N ILE A 120 -4.18 -8.08 6.68
CA ILE A 120 -3.73 -8.76 7.91
C ILE A 120 -3.27 -10.19 7.61
N ILE A 121 -4.03 -10.94 6.80
CA ILE A 121 -3.69 -12.30 6.39
C ILE A 121 -2.37 -12.30 5.61
N PHE A 122 -2.21 -11.36 4.67
CA PHE A 122 -0.99 -11.23 3.87
C PHE A 122 0.24 -10.94 4.74
N MET A 123 0.12 -10.02 5.69
CA MET A 123 1.19 -9.70 6.64
C MET A 123 1.56 -10.89 7.53
N TYR A 124 0.57 -11.70 7.92
CA TYR A 124 0.81 -12.95 8.65
C TYR A 124 1.61 -13.95 7.82
N ILE A 125 1.21 -14.18 6.56
CA ILE A 125 1.92 -15.11 5.66
C ILE A 125 3.36 -14.64 5.43
N LEU A 126 3.56 -13.35 5.13
CA LEU A 126 4.89 -12.77 4.92
C LEU A 126 5.78 -12.95 6.15
N THR A 127 5.26 -12.64 7.34
CA THR A 127 6.07 -12.75 8.56
C THR A 127 6.37 -14.20 8.90
N LYS A 128 5.42 -15.11 8.69
CA LYS A 128 5.66 -16.54 8.86
C LYS A 128 6.75 -17.04 7.89
N ALA A 129 6.76 -16.57 6.64
CA ALA A 129 7.77 -16.94 5.66
C ALA A 129 9.18 -16.37 5.96
N ARG A 130 9.26 -15.30 6.76
CA ARG A 130 10.53 -14.70 7.20
C ARG A 130 11.16 -15.40 8.40
N ILE A 131 10.35 -16.05 9.23
CA ILE A 131 10.86 -16.75 10.43
C ILE A 131 11.35 -18.14 10.00
N LYS A 132 12.67 -18.33 10.03
CA LYS A 132 13.31 -19.62 9.77
C LYS A 132 13.45 -20.35 11.10
N LYS A 133 12.75 -21.47 11.24
CA LYS A 133 12.96 -22.39 12.35
C LYS A 133 14.14 -23.28 11.96
N ASP A 134 15.22 -23.23 12.71
CA ASP A 134 16.27 -24.22 12.56
C ASP A 134 15.75 -25.51 13.23
N GLU A 135 15.65 -26.59 12.45
CA GLU A 135 15.38 -27.94 12.94
C GLU A 135 16.62 -28.53 13.62
#